data_AF-A0A167LSQ6-F1
#
_entry.id   AF-A0A167LSQ6-F1
#
_cell.length_a   1.000
_cell.length_b   1.000
_cell.length_c   1.000
_cell.angle_alpha   90.00
_cell.angle_beta   90.00
_cell.angle_gamma   90.00
#
_symmetry.space_group_name_H-M   'P 1'
#
loop_
_entity.id
_entity.type
_entity.pdbx_description
1 polymer ?
#
loop_
_entity_poly.entity_id
_entity_poly.type
_entity_poly.pdbx_seq_one_letter_code
_entity_poly.pdbx_strand_id
1 'polypeptide(L)'
;MQFTWEGTEFLAYISTWMNKSWVSPNSSFTQLVWDGPDQSKGKELATAVFKYANKSDNAIWVYHNGQWAKDKGLYSAIQEARWDDLVLNKEFAERLKRDTSTFFDNRHVYRALNVAWKRGILLIGQPGLGKTETIKLLLKDTGKTALYVKSFNSEQGAENGIRAIFEQARTCAPCILVLEDLDSMIVSSIRSFFLNELDGLENNDGILTIATTNHAERIDDSILNRPSRFDTKYFFDYPDYKLRVAYCEKWLKKVHDVGKLDFEDPKLLAERVADKTEGWSFAFLKELYVAPLIMPLTMRLISIAGLCRSYWQRRTKNPRARRA
;
A
#
# COMPACT_ATOMS: atom_id res chain seq x y z
N MET A 1 -10.40 -20.98 29.49
CA MET A 1 -8.99 -21.35 29.71
C MET A 1 -8.39 -20.37 30.70
N GLN A 2 -7.70 -20.84 31.72
CA GLN A 2 -7.07 -19.99 32.74
C GLN A 2 -5.55 -20.08 32.58
N PHE A 3 -4.85 -18.94 32.62
CA PHE A 3 -3.40 -18.87 32.49
C PHE A 3 -2.84 -17.63 33.18
N THR A 4 -1.55 -17.64 33.49
CA THR A 4 -0.87 -16.50 34.11
C THR A 4 0.12 -15.89 33.14
N TRP A 5 0.14 -14.56 33.03
CA TRP A 5 1.12 -13.81 32.24
C TRP A 5 1.60 -12.60 33.04
N GLU A 6 2.92 -12.47 33.18
CA GLU A 6 3.58 -11.42 34.01
C GLU A 6 2.99 -11.28 35.43
N GLY A 7 2.60 -12.41 36.04
CA GLY A 7 2.04 -12.43 37.39
C GLY A 7 0.56 -12.07 37.50
N THR A 8 -0.11 -11.70 36.39
CA THR A 8 -1.56 -11.50 36.34
C THR A 8 -2.25 -12.76 35.84
N GLU A 9 -3.31 -13.17 36.53
CA GLU A 9 -4.14 -14.32 36.14
C GLU A 9 -5.24 -13.90 35.17
N PHE A 10 -5.28 -14.55 34.02
CA PHE A 10 -6.25 -14.32 32.95
C PHE A 10 -7.16 -15.52 32.77
N LEU A 11 -8.44 -15.23 32.57
CA LEU A 11 -9.47 -16.16 32.16
C LEU A 11 -9.93 -15.83 30.73
N ALA A 12 -9.58 -16.70 29.79
CA ALA A 12 -10.02 -16.63 28.41
C ALA A 12 -11.32 -17.42 28.19
N TYR A 13 -12.37 -16.72 27.78
CA TYR A 13 -13.60 -17.31 27.25
C TYR A 13 -13.50 -17.36 25.73
N ILE A 14 -13.67 -18.56 25.16
CA ILE A 14 -13.72 -18.74 23.71
C ILE A 14 -15.15 -19.15 23.37
N SER A 15 -15.85 -18.26 22.66
CA SER A 15 -17.18 -18.53 22.15
C SER A 15 -17.06 -18.86 20.67
N THR A 16 -17.42 -20.08 20.30
CA THR A 16 -17.45 -20.53 18.91
C THR A 16 -18.89 -20.79 18.51
N TRP A 17 -19.31 -20.30 17.35
CA TRP A 17 -20.61 -20.62 16.79
C TRP A 17 -20.51 -20.96 15.31
N MET A 18 -21.40 -21.85 14.87
CA MET A 18 -21.55 -22.16 13.47
C MET A 18 -22.27 -21.02 12.78
N ASN A 19 -21.63 -20.45 11.78
CA ASN A 19 -22.26 -19.46 10.92
C ASN A 19 -22.88 -20.22 9.74
N LYS A 20 -24.17 -20.01 9.45
CA LYS A 20 -24.86 -20.67 8.30
C LYS A 20 -24.43 -20.10 6.94
N SER A 21 -23.27 -19.46 6.88
CA SER A 21 -22.72 -18.83 5.69
C SER A 21 -21.73 -19.76 5.00
N TRP A 22 -21.83 -19.86 3.67
CA TRP A 22 -21.02 -20.74 2.82
C TRP A 22 -19.51 -20.43 2.81
N VAL A 23 -19.09 -19.31 3.43
CA VAL A 23 -17.74 -18.75 3.31
C VAL A 23 -16.88 -18.99 4.56
N SER A 24 -17.50 -19.15 5.74
CA SER A 24 -16.77 -19.48 6.97
C SER A 24 -17.70 -20.24 7.93
N PRO A 25 -17.60 -21.58 7.99
CA PRO A 25 -18.57 -22.40 8.73
C PRO A 25 -18.52 -22.17 10.24
N ASN A 26 -17.40 -21.65 10.77
CA ASN A 26 -17.21 -21.39 12.19
C ASN A 26 -16.63 -19.99 12.40
N SER A 27 -17.25 -19.21 13.28
CA SER A 27 -16.67 -17.97 13.82
C SER A 27 -16.34 -18.20 15.30
N SER A 28 -15.22 -17.67 15.76
CA SER A 28 -14.84 -17.71 17.16
C SER A 28 -14.47 -16.31 17.66
N PHE A 29 -14.92 -15.98 18.86
CA PHE A 29 -14.57 -14.78 19.59
C PHE A 29 -13.87 -15.19 20.88
N THR A 30 -12.77 -14.51 21.22
CA THR A 30 -12.04 -14.74 22.48
C THR A 30 -12.14 -13.49 23.34
N GLN A 31 -12.70 -13.64 24.54
CA GLN A 31 -12.76 -12.59 25.56
C GLN A 31 -11.78 -12.92 26.68
N LEU A 32 -10.87 -11.99 26.97
CA LEU A 32 -9.93 -12.10 28.09
C LEU A 32 -10.47 -11.31 29.28
N VAL A 33 -10.56 -11.97 30.43
CA VAL A 33 -11.01 -11.39 31.71
C VAL A 33 -9.87 -11.57 32.73
N TRP A 34 -9.61 -10.57 33.56
CA TRP A 34 -8.64 -10.64 34.64
C TRP A 34 -9.07 -9.73 35.79
N ASP A 35 -8.52 -9.96 36.97
CA ASP A 35 -8.68 -9.05 38.10
C ASP A 35 -7.62 -7.95 38.03
N GLY A 36 -8.06 -6.71 37.89
CA GLY A 36 -7.18 -5.56 37.70
C GLY A 36 -7.95 -4.23 37.73
N PRO A 37 -7.24 -3.12 37.98
CA PRO A 37 -7.88 -1.81 38.12
C PRO A 37 -8.43 -1.25 36.80
N ASP A 38 -7.90 -1.71 35.66
CA ASP A 38 -8.22 -1.20 34.33
C ASP A 38 -7.91 -2.21 33.20
N GLN A 39 -8.02 -1.76 31.95
CA GLN A 39 -7.75 -2.54 30.74
C GLN A 39 -6.25 -2.69 30.38
N SER A 40 -5.33 -2.07 31.14
CA SER A 40 -3.93 -1.90 30.72
C SER A 40 -3.20 -3.23 30.59
N LYS A 41 -3.37 -4.14 31.57
CA LYS A 41 -2.76 -5.48 31.53
C LYS A 41 -3.24 -6.34 30.36
N GLY A 42 -4.52 -6.24 30.00
CA GLY A 42 -5.06 -6.90 28.82
C GLY A 42 -4.49 -6.34 27.51
N LYS A 43 -4.30 -5.02 27.41
CA LYS A 43 -3.65 -4.39 26.25
C LYS A 43 -2.18 -4.80 26.13
N GLU A 44 -1.45 -4.88 27.24
CA GLU A 44 -0.07 -5.37 27.28
C GLU A 44 0.02 -6.82 26.80
N LEU A 45 -0.83 -7.70 27.32
CA LEU A 45 -0.90 -9.10 26.90
C LEU A 45 -1.27 -9.22 25.42
N ALA A 46 -2.30 -8.50 24.95
CA ALA A 46 -2.70 -8.49 23.55
C ALA A 46 -1.53 -8.04 22.65
N THR A 47 -0.79 -7.01 23.07
CA THR A 47 0.43 -6.54 22.40
C THR A 47 1.49 -7.63 22.35
N ALA A 48 1.73 -8.35 23.46
CA ALA A 48 2.72 -9.41 23.56
C ALA A 48 2.35 -10.64 22.71
N VAL A 49 1.10 -11.09 22.78
CA VAL A 49 0.55 -12.16 21.93
C VAL A 49 0.64 -11.77 20.47
N PHE A 50 0.31 -10.53 20.12
CA PHE A 50 0.44 -10.03 18.76
C PHE A 50 1.90 -10.02 18.32
N LYS A 51 2.82 -9.47 19.13
CA LYS A 51 4.27 -9.50 18.85
C LYS A 51 4.78 -10.92 18.67
N TYR A 52 4.33 -11.87 19.51
CA TYR A 52 4.68 -13.29 19.42
C TYR A 52 4.11 -13.92 18.15
N ALA A 53 2.82 -13.75 17.87
CA ALA A 53 2.18 -14.22 16.66
C ALA A 53 2.85 -13.64 15.41
N ASN A 54 3.39 -12.42 15.49
CA ASN A 54 4.11 -11.76 14.40
C ASN A 54 5.62 -11.97 14.42
N LYS A 55 6.15 -12.69 15.41
CA LYS A 55 7.58 -12.93 15.52
C LYS A 55 8.08 -13.99 14.55
N SER A 56 7.18 -14.68 13.83
CA SER A 56 7.59 -15.84 13.02
C SER A 56 6.66 -16.27 11.89
N ASP A 57 5.56 -15.57 11.62
CA ASP A 57 4.81 -15.83 10.39
C ASP A 57 5.29 -14.85 9.34
N ASN A 58 5.98 -15.37 8.31
CA ASN A 58 6.31 -14.69 7.05
C ASN A 58 5.02 -14.14 6.37
N ALA A 59 4.38 -13.15 6.98
CA ALA A 59 3.07 -12.63 6.68
C ALA A 59 2.96 -11.17 7.14
N ILE A 60 2.11 -10.40 6.46
CA ILE A 60 1.77 -9.02 6.83
C ILE A 60 0.29 -8.95 7.23
N TRP A 61 -0.05 -8.06 8.16
CA TRP A 61 -1.46 -7.83 8.51
C TRP A 61 -2.14 -7.03 7.42
N VAL A 62 -3.27 -7.54 6.95
CA VAL A 62 -4.14 -6.87 5.99
C VAL A 62 -5.53 -6.72 6.62
N TYR A 63 -6.04 -5.49 6.64
CA TYR A 63 -7.42 -5.21 6.99
C TYR A 63 -8.27 -5.14 5.72
N HIS A 64 -9.26 -6.02 5.64
CA HIS A 64 -10.20 -6.09 4.53
C HIS A 64 -11.51 -6.74 4.99
N ASN A 65 -12.65 -6.27 4.48
CA ASN A 65 -13.98 -6.77 4.82
C ASN A 65 -14.28 -6.81 6.34
N GLY A 66 -13.83 -5.81 7.09
CA GLY A 66 -14.14 -5.70 8.51
C GLY A 66 -13.21 -6.42 9.47
N GLN A 67 -12.17 -7.09 8.98
CA GLN A 67 -11.33 -7.96 9.80
C GLN A 67 -9.85 -7.84 9.44
N TRP A 68 -9.00 -8.02 10.45
CA TRP A 68 -7.56 -8.19 10.29
C TRP A 68 -7.23 -9.65 9.99
N ALA A 69 -6.48 -9.89 8.92
CA ALA A 69 -5.98 -11.22 8.56
C ALA A 69 -4.51 -11.16 8.15
N LYS A 70 -3.79 -12.27 8.31
CA LYS A 70 -2.40 -12.40 7.83
C LYS A 70 -2.37 -12.80 6.36
N ASP A 71 -1.63 -12.04 5.55
CA ASP A 71 -1.42 -12.31 4.13
C ASP A 71 0.04 -12.71 3.87
N LYS A 72 0.26 -14.00 3.57
CA LYS A 72 1.57 -14.54 3.20
C LYS A 72 1.98 -14.17 1.77
N GLY A 73 1.01 -14.04 0.86
CA GLY A 73 1.27 -13.72 -0.54
C GLY A 73 1.78 -12.29 -0.70
N LEU A 74 1.13 -11.34 -0.03
CA LEU A 74 1.60 -9.95 0.02
C LEU A 74 2.96 -9.84 0.70
N TYR A 75 3.20 -10.61 1.77
CA TYR A 75 4.52 -10.65 2.41
C TYR A 75 5.61 -11.16 1.45
N SER A 76 5.39 -12.27 0.77
CA SER A 76 6.34 -12.78 -0.23
C SER A 76 6.59 -11.76 -1.33
N ALA A 77 5.53 -11.10 -1.84
CA ALA A 77 5.68 -10.05 -2.84
C ALA A 77 6.51 -8.85 -2.33
N ILE A 78 6.38 -8.49 -1.05
CA ILE A 78 7.23 -7.47 -0.41
C ILE A 78 8.68 -7.94 -0.34
N GLN A 79 8.94 -9.19 0.06
CA GLN A 79 10.30 -9.74 0.16
C GLN A 79 10.99 -9.88 -1.21
N GLU A 80 10.22 -10.20 -2.26
CA GLU A 80 10.73 -10.33 -3.62
C GLU A 80 11.00 -8.98 -4.29
N ALA A 81 10.35 -7.90 -3.85
CA ALA A 81 10.48 -6.57 -4.45
C ALA A 81 11.93 -6.04 -4.40
N ARG A 82 12.38 -5.42 -5.50
CA ARG A 82 13.70 -4.78 -5.61
C ARG A 82 13.59 -3.38 -6.19
N TRP A 83 14.40 -2.44 -5.73
CA TRP A 83 14.42 -1.09 -6.28
C TRP A 83 14.80 -1.06 -7.76
N ASP A 84 15.71 -1.94 -8.18
CA ASP A 84 16.07 -2.12 -9.60
C ASP A 84 14.86 -2.59 -10.43
N ASP A 85 13.85 -3.19 -9.79
CA ASP A 85 12.61 -3.60 -10.43
C ASP A 85 11.62 -2.44 -10.67
N LEU A 86 11.87 -1.27 -10.09
CA LEU A 86 11.00 -0.10 -10.20
C LEU A 86 11.72 1.05 -10.94
N VAL A 87 11.17 1.45 -12.09
CA VAL A 87 11.71 2.59 -12.86
C VAL A 87 11.13 3.89 -12.30
N LEU A 88 11.94 4.62 -11.55
CA LEU A 88 11.63 5.96 -11.04
C LEU A 88 12.84 6.87 -11.23
N ASN A 89 12.59 8.19 -11.14
CA ASN A 89 13.67 9.14 -11.01
C ASN A 89 14.49 8.82 -9.74
N LYS A 90 15.81 8.77 -9.86
CA LYS A 90 16.70 8.35 -8.76
C LYS A 90 16.59 9.27 -7.55
N GLU A 91 16.60 10.59 -7.76
CA GLU A 91 16.49 11.57 -6.68
C GLU A 91 15.13 11.46 -5.98
N PHE A 92 14.06 11.24 -6.75
CA PHE A 92 12.72 11.01 -6.21
C PHE A 92 12.67 9.76 -5.32
N ALA A 93 13.24 8.64 -5.77
CA ALA A 93 13.28 7.40 -5.00
C ALA A 93 14.16 7.52 -3.73
N GLU A 94 15.33 8.15 -3.83
CA GLU A 94 16.21 8.36 -2.67
C GLU A 94 15.58 9.30 -1.63
N ARG A 95 14.84 10.32 -2.07
CA ARG A 95 14.08 11.18 -1.16
C ARG A 95 13.01 10.39 -0.39
N LEU A 96 12.24 9.53 -1.07
CA LEU A 96 11.24 8.66 -0.45
C LEU A 96 11.85 7.74 0.63
N LYS A 97 12.95 7.05 0.28
CA LYS A 97 13.70 6.18 1.20
C LYS A 97 14.16 6.94 2.43
N ARG A 98 14.76 8.12 2.21
CA ARG A 98 15.26 8.97 3.29
C ARG A 98 14.12 9.43 4.20
N ASP A 99 13.02 9.95 3.66
CA ASP A 99 11.93 10.48 4.46
C ASP A 99 11.27 9.41 5.34
N THR A 100 11.25 8.16 4.87
CA THR A 100 10.69 7.02 5.59
C THR A 100 11.65 6.48 6.66
N SER A 101 12.94 6.29 6.34
CA SER A 101 13.95 5.83 7.30
C SER A 101 14.22 6.86 8.40
N THR A 102 14.45 8.11 8.01
CA THR A 102 14.78 9.22 8.92
C THR A 102 13.68 9.48 9.94
N PHE A 103 12.41 9.23 9.60
CA PHE A 103 11.31 9.33 10.57
C PHE A 103 11.54 8.44 11.79
N PHE A 104 11.97 7.19 11.58
CA PHE A 104 12.18 6.24 12.68
C PHE A 104 13.44 6.56 13.47
N ASP A 105 14.52 6.96 12.79
CA ASP A 105 15.81 7.28 13.42
C ASP A 105 15.71 8.54 14.30
N ASN A 106 14.86 9.50 13.92
CA ASN A 106 14.73 10.78 14.61
C ASN A 106 13.77 10.77 15.80
N ARG A 107 13.36 9.60 16.32
CA ARG A 107 12.49 9.52 17.53
C ARG A 107 12.97 10.43 18.67
N HIS A 108 14.28 10.46 18.91
CA HIS A 108 14.90 11.27 19.96
C HIS A 108 14.71 12.78 19.73
N VAL A 109 14.73 13.25 18.48
CA VAL A 109 14.48 14.64 18.10
C VAL A 109 13.05 15.04 18.39
N TYR A 110 12.08 14.20 18.02
CA TYR A 110 10.66 14.44 18.31
C TYR A 110 10.41 14.60 19.81
N ARG A 111 11.01 13.73 20.62
CA ARG A 111 10.94 13.79 22.09
C ARG A 111 11.59 15.05 22.65
N ALA A 112 12.77 15.42 22.18
CA ALA A 112 13.48 16.61 22.63
C ALA A 112 12.70 17.91 22.34
N LEU A 113 11.96 17.94 21.23
CA LEU A 113 11.10 19.06 20.85
C LEU A 113 9.70 19.01 21.47
N ASN A 114 9.37 17.98 22.25
CA ASN A 114 8.05 17.74 22.83
C ASN A 114 6.91 17.79 21.78
N VAL A 115 7.14 17.19 20.62
CA VAL A 115 6.15 17.05 19.54
C VAL A 115 5.80 15.59 19.31
N ALA A 116 4.56 15.32 18.89
CA ALA A 116 4.09 13.96 18.62
C ALA A 116 4.97 13.27 17.55
N TRP A 117 5.50 12.09 17.86
CA TRP A 117 6.29 11.30 16.91
C TRP A 117 5.39 10.55 15.94
N LYS A 118 4.69 11.29 15.09
CA LYS A 118 3.87 10.77 13.99
C LYS A 118 4.18 11.51 12.70
N ARG A 119 3.91 10.87 11.57
CA ARG A 119 4.06 11.49 10.25
C ARG A 119 3.15 10.83 9.23
N GLY A 120 2.63 11.60 8.28
CA GLY A 120 1.96 11.07 7.10
C GLY A 120 2.71 11.37 5.81
N ILE A 121 2.77 10.37 4.93
CA ILE A 121 3.25 10.45 3.56
C ILE A 121 2.08 10.12 2.62
N LEU A 122 1.79 10.99 1.66
CA LEU A 122 0.77 10.76 0.64
C LEU A 122 1.42 10.61 -0.74
N LEU A 123 1.20 9.45 -1.37
CA LEU A 123 1.63 9.16 -2.75
C LEU A 123 0.46 9.45 -3.70
N ILE A 124 0.63 10.43 -4.57
CA ILE A 124 -0.41 10.98 -5.43
C ILE A 124 -0.04 10.70 -6.89
N GLY A 125 -0.96 10.22 -7.70
CA GLY A 125 -0.75 10.14 -9.15
C GLY A 125 -1.68 9.15 -9.81
N GLN A 126 -1.75 9.14 -11.13
CA GLN A 126 -2.66 8.26 -11.87
C GLN A 126 -2.40 6.75 -11.64
N PRO A 127 -3.37 5.88 -11.91
CA PRO A 127 -3.19 4.43 -11.81
C PRO A 127 -2.03 3.92 -12.68
N GLY A 128 -1.28 2.96 -12.16
CA GLY A 128 -0.21 2.29 -12.93
C GLY A 128 1.12 3.05 -13.03
N LEU A 129 1.37 4.02 -12.14
CA LEU A 129 2.64 4.77 -12.06
C LEU A 129 3.61 4.27 -10.98
N GLY A 130 3.30 3.15 -10.30
CA GLY A 130 4.24 2.50 -9.36
C GLY A 130 4.09 2.85 -7.88
N LYS A 131 3.00 3.51 -7.47
CA LYS A 131 2.72 3.84 -6.06
C LYS A 131 2.72 2.61 -5.13
N THR A 132 1.95 1.58 -5.47
CA THR A 132 1.84 0.33 -4.69
C THR A 132 3.17 -0.43 -4.63
N GLU A 133 3.92 -0.51 -5.73
CA GLU A 133 5.25 -1.15 -5.75
C GLU A 133 6.25 -0.36 -4.89
N THR A 134 6.18 0.97 -4.91
CA THR A 134 6.99 1.83 -4.02
C THR A 134 6.73 1.52 -2.56
N ILE A 135 5.47 1.34 -2.16
CA ILE A 135 5.13 0.98 -0.77
C ILE A 135 5.80 -0.33 -0.38
N LYS A 136 5.69 -1.39 -1.20
CA LYS A 136 6.31 -2.68 -0.89
C LYS A 136 7.80 -2.55 -0.63
N LEU A 137 8.49 -1.76 -1.45
CA LEU A 137 9.92 -1.49 -1.30
C LEU A 137 10.24 -0.73 0.00
N LEU A 138 9.44 0.29 0.35
CA LEU A 138 9.62 1.02 1.61
C LEU A 138 9.36 0.14 2.84
N LEU A 139 8.35 -0.74 2.78
CA LEU A 139 8.08 -1.71 3.84
C LEU A 139 9.25 -2.69 4.02
N LYS A 140 9.82 -3.17 2.91
CA LYS A 140 10.99 -4.06 2.92
C LYS A 140 12.22 -3.37 3.52
N ASP A 141 12.56 -2.18 3.04
CA ASP A 141 13.77 -1.45 3.46
C ASP A 141 13.72 -1.06 4.94
N THR A 142 12.55 -0.67 5.44
CA THR A 142 12.41 -0.22 6.84
C THR A 142 12.41 -1.38 7.83
N GLY A 143 11.94 -2.56 7.41
CA GLY A 143 11.81 -3.74 8.27
C GLY A 143 10.89 -3.54 9.48
N LYS A 144 10.06 -2.50 9.49
CA LYS A 144 9.12 -2.22 10.59
C LYS A 144 7.86 -3.05 10.44
N THR A 145 7.16 -3.27 11.56
CA THR A 145 5.82 -3.85 11.52
C THR A 145 4.93 -3.00 10.61
N ALA A 146 4.25 -3.65 9.67
CA ALA A 146 3.40 -2.99 8.70
C ALA A 146 1.96 -3.51 8.83
N LEU A 147 1.02 -2.56 8.83
CA LEU A 147 -0.42 -2.81 8.81
C LEU A 147 -0.96 -2.29 7.49
N TYR A 148 -1.55 -3.16 6.67
CA TYR A 148 -1.97 -2.84 5.32
C TYR A 148 -3.50 -2.77 5.23
N VAL A 149 -4.05 -1.61 4.90
CA VAL A 149 -5.50 -1.38 4.88
C VAL A 149 -5.99 -1.24 3.44
N LYS A 150 -7.00 -2.05 3.07
CA LYS A 150 -7.65 -2.02 1.76
C LYS A 150 -9.08 -1.46 1.79
N SER A 151 -9.72 -1.39 2.96
CA SER A 151 -11.03 -0.78 3.13
C SER A 151 -11.26 -0.32 4.57
N PHE A 152 -12.18 0.62 4.77
CA PHE A 152 -12.63 1.04 6.11
C PHE A 152 -13.87 0.29 6.60
N ASN A 153 -14.48 -0.55 5.76
CA ASN A 153 -15.73 -1.23 6.09
C ASN A 153 -15.55 -2.15 7.31
N SER A 154 -16.60 -2.23 8.13
CA SER A 154 -16.77 -3.25 9.16
C SER A 154 -18.25 -3.62 9.27
N GLU A 155 -18.57 -4.76 9.88
CA GLU A 155 -19.97 -5.17 10.14
C GLU A 155 -20.74 -4.14 10.97
N GLN A 156 -20.04 -3.39 11.82
CA GLN A 156 -20.60 -2.34 12.68
C GLN A 156 -20.49 -0.94 12.06
N GLY A 157 -20.21 -0.85 10.75
CA GLY A 157 -20.03 0.41 10.04
C GLY A 157 -18.57 0.87 9.95
N ALA A 158 -18.31 1.80 9.02
CA ALA A 158 -16.95 2.18 8.67
C ALA A 158 -16.23 3.00 9.77
N GLU A 159 -16.95 3.73 10.64
CA GLU A 159 -16.32 4.40 11.79
C GLU A 159 -15.68 3.42 12.76
N ASN A 160 -16.38 2.32 13.08
CA ASN A 160 -15.83 1.25 13.91
C ASN A 160 -14.63 0.57 13.24
N GLY A 161 -14.66 0.41 11.91
CA GLY A 161 -13.53 -0.10 11.15
C GLY A 161 -12.31 0.81 11.25
N ILE A 162 -12.50 2.12 11.04
CA ILE A 162 -11.43 3.12 11.21
C ILE A 162 -10.86 3.08 12.62
N ARG A 163 -11.72 3.07 13.65
CA ARG A 163 -11.28 2.98 15.05
C ARG A 163 -10.43 1.75 15.29
N ALA A 164 -10.93 0.57 14.89
CA ALA A 164 -10.20 -0.70 15.04
C ALA A 164 -8.85 -0.69 14.29
N ILE A 165 -8.77 -0.02 13.14
CA ILE A 165 -7.53 0.13 12.39
C ILE A 165 -6.49 0.95 13.18
N PHE A 166 -6.89 2.11 13.69
CA PHE A 166 -5.98 2.99 14.42
C PHE A 166 -5.62 2.46 15.81
N GLU A 167 -6.55 1.84 16.53
CA GLU A 167 -6.27 1.11 17.78
C GLU A 167 -5.23 0.02 17.56
N GLN A 168 -5.36 -0.74 16.46
CA GLN A 168 -4.37 -1.74 16.10
C GLN A 168 -3.01 -1.10 15.80
N ALA A 169 -2.97 0.00 15.05
CA ALA A 169 -1.74 0.72 14.75
C ALA A 169 -1.03 1.23 16.02
N ARG A 170 -1.77 1.80 16.97
CA ARG A 170 -1.21 2.24 18.27
C ARG A 170 -0.63 1.08 19.07
N THR A 171 -1.30 -0.07 19.07
CA THR A 171 -0.82 -1.31 19.71
C THR A 171 0.47 -1.83 19.05
N CYS A 172 0.62 -1.60 17.74
CA CYS A 172 1.77 -2.06 16.96
C CYS A 172 2.94 -1.08 16.94
N ALA A 173 2.78 0.14 17.46
CA ALA A 173 3.79 1.17 17.35
C ALA A 173 5.14 0.74 18.00
N PRO A 174 6.29 1.06 17.38
CA PRO A 174 6.44 1.81 16.13
C PRO A 174 6.16 0.98 14.87
N CYS A 175 5.31 1.48 13.98
CA CYS A 175 4.84 0.75 12.81
C CYS A 175 4.59 1.65 11.59
N ILE A 176 4.38 1.01 10.44
CA ILE A 176 3.89 1.67 9.22
C ILE A 176 2.42 1.29 9.03
N LEU A 177 1.54 2.29 8.93
CA LEU A 177 0.14 2.11 8.57
C LEU A 177 -0.05 2.47 7.09
N VAL A 178 -0.33 1.48 6.25
CA VAL A 178 -0.56 1.68 4.82
C VAL A 178 -2.06 1.81 4.55
N LEU A 179 -2.46 2.90 3.89
CA LEU A 179 -3.83 3.15 3.44
C LEU A 179 -3.85 3.20 1.89
N GLU A 180 -4.16 2.08 1.24
CA GLU A 180 -4.15 2.01 -0.22
C GLU A 180 -5.47 2.51 -0.82
N ASP A 181 -5.38 3.30 -1.89
CA ASP A 181 -6.50 3.89 -2.63
C ASP A 181 -7.45 4.67 -1.70
N LEU A 182 -6.87 5.60 -0.93
CA LEU A 182 -7.57 6.40 0.08
C LEU A 182 -8.78 7.16 -0.48
N ASP A 183 -8.71 7.59 -1.73
CA ASP A 183 -9.80 8.25 -2.46
C ASP A 183 -11.02 7.34 -2.69
N SER A 184 -10.83 6.02 -2.69
CA SER A 184 -11.93 5.05 -2.75
C SER A 184 -12.53 4.75 -1.38
N MET A 185 -11.73 4.88 -0.31
CA MET A 185 -12.14 4.55 1.05
C MET A 185 -12.84 5.72 1.75
N ILE A 186 -12.44 6.97 1.49
CA ILE A 186 -13.02 8.15 2.15
C ILE A 186 -14.30 8.61 1.46
N VAL A 187 -15.44 8.38 2.12
CA VAL A 187 -16.72 9.00 1.77
C VAL A 187 -17.02 10.18 2.71
N SER A 188 -17.90 11.10 2.29
CA SER A 188 -18.22 12.32 3.05
C SER A 188 -18.69 12.05 4.48
N SER A 189 -19.48 10.99 4.70
CA SER A 189 -20.03 10.67 6.02
C SER A 189 -18.99 10.23 7.05
N ILE A 190 -17.89 9.59 6.65
CA ILE A 190 -16.87 9.05 7.57
C ILE A 190 -15.59 9.90 7.61
N ARG A 191 -15.52 10.94 6.76
CA ARG A 191 -14.33 11.77 6.57
C ARG A 191 -13.88 12.40 7.89
N SER A 192 -14.77 13.10 8.58
CA SER A 192 -14.44 13.77 9.85
C SER A 192 -13.94 12.78 10.90
N PHE A 193 -14.54 11.59 10.96
CA PHE A 193 -14.10 10.53 11.86
C PHE A 193 -12.67 10.06 11.54
N PHE A 194 -12.39 9.75 10.27
CA PHE A 194 -11.05 9.38 9.81
C PHE A 194 -10.00 10.46 10.16
N LEU A 195 -10.34 11.74 9.96
CA LEU A 195 -9.43 12.84 10.24
C LEU A 195 -9.13 12.97 11.73
N ASN A 196 -10.12 12.76 12.60
CA ASN A 196 -9.90 12.78 14.05
C ASN A 196 -8.95 11.65 14.50
N GLU A 197 -9.11 10.46 13.92
CA GLU A 197 -8.23 9.32 14.18
C GLU A 197 -6.80 9.56 13.66
N LEU A 198 -6.66 10.17 12.47
CA LEU A 198 -5.37 10.54 11.88
C LEU A 198 -4.66 11.67 12.64
N ASP A 199 -5.41 12.69 13.05
CA ASP A 199 -4.92 13.79 13.87
C ASP A 199 -4.42 13.26 15.23
N GLY A 200 -5.02 12.17 15.70
CA GLY A 200 -4.50 11.40 16.83
C GLY A 200 -4.85 12.02 18.17
N LEU A 201 -6.12 12.39 18.35
CA LEU A 201 -6.67 12.75 19.67
C LEU A 201 -6.35 11.67 20.74
N GLU A 202 -6.10 10.43 20.32
CA GLU A 202 -5.76 9.27 21.16
C GLU A 202 -4.27 8.85 21.08
N ASN A 203 -3.33 9.76 20.79
CA ASN A 203 -1.87 9.54 20.79
C ASN A 203 -1.34 8.51 19.74
N ASN A 204 -1.10 8.99 18.51
CA ASN A 204 -0.50 8.21 17.42
C ASN A 204 1.05 8.14 17.46
N ASP A 205 1.67 8.13 18.64
CA ASP A 205 3.14 8.07 18.79
C ASP A 205 3.73 6.83 18.11
N GLY A 206 4.77 7.03 17.29
CA GLY A 206 5.48 5.98 16.56
C GLY A 206 4.81 5.47 15.28
N ILE A 207 3.72 6.11 14.82
CA ILE A 207 3.00 5.69 13.61
C ILE A 207 3.45 6.52 12.40
N LEU A 208 3.98 5.83 11.38
CA LEU A 208 4.17 6.40 10.04
C LEU A 208 3.02 5.97 9.14
N THR A 209 2.15 6.90 8.74
CA THR A 209 1.05 6.61 7.82
C THR A 209 1.49 6.85 6.39
N ILE A 210 1.37 5.85 5.51
CA ILE A 210 1.62 5.99 4.07
C ILE A 210 0.30 5.74 3.34
N ALA A 211 -0.20 6.72 2.61
CA ALA A 211 -1.42 6.58 1.84
C ALA A 211 -1.17 6.73 0.34
N THR A 212 -1.98 6.07 -0.49
CA THR A 212 -2.02 6.33 -1.94
C THR A 212 -3.32 6.96 -2.35
N THR A 213 -3.27 7.75 -3.42
CA THR A 213 -4.48 8.22 -4.10
C THR A 213 -4.28 8.26 -5.61
N ASN A 214 -5.31 7.84 -6.35
CA ASN A 214 -5.36 7.99 -7.81
C ASN A 214 -6.01 9.31 -8.24
N HIS A 215 -6.77 9.94 -7.34
CA HIS A 215 -7.63 11.07 -7.59
C HIS A 215 -7.38 12.17 -6.56
N ALA A 216 -6.35 12.99 -6.80
CA ALA A 216 -5.99 14.09 -5.90
C ALA A 216 -7.16 15.04 -5.65
N GLU A 217 -8.00 15.26 -6.66
CA GLU A 217 -9.20 16.10 -6.63
C GLU A 217 -10.32 15.56 -5.73
N ARG A 218 -10.28 14.27 -5.38
CA ARG A 218 -11.24 13.65 -4.45
C ARG A 218 -10.77 13.71 -3.01
N ILE A 219 -9.49 13.99 -2.80
CA ILE A 219 -8.93 14.18 -1.47
C ILE A 219 -9.22 15.61 -1.03
N ASP A 220 -9.91 15.73 0.09
CA ASP A 220 -10.32 17.01 0.68
C ASP A 220 -9.11 17.91 1.00
N ASP A 221 -9.28 19.22 0.87
CA ASP A 221 -8.23 20.21 1.18
C ASP A 221 -7.71 20.08 2.61
N SER A 222 -8.54 19.64 3.55
CA SER A 222 -8.11 19.44 4.94
C SER A 222 -7.16 18.23 5.08
N ILE A 223 -7.20 17.25 4.18
CA ILE A 223 -6.23 16.14 4.14
C ILE A 223 -4.94 16.59 3.44
N LEU A 224 -5.07 17.34 2.36
CA LEU A 224 -3.93 17.80 1.56
C LEU A 224 -3.16 18.92 2.27
N ASN A 225 -3.83 19.98 2.69
CA ASN A 225 -3.15 21.23 3.01
C ASN A 225 -2.95 21.46 4.51
N ARG A 226 -3.56 20.64 5.39
CA ARG A 226 -3.40 20.80 6.84
C ARG A 226 -2.14 20.08 7.34
N PRO A 227 -1.25 20.78 8.07
CA PRO A 227 -0.11 20.16 8.74
C PRO A 227 -0.53 19.07 9.74
N SER A 228 0.38 18.14 10.04
CA SER A 228 0.25 17.00 10.96
C SER A 228 -0.60 15.82 10.46
N ARG A 229 -1.16 15.90 9.24
CA ARG A 229 -1.89 14.81 8.58
C ARG A 229 -1.00 14.10 7.56
N PHE A 230 -0.85 14.70 6.37
CA PHE A 230 0.08 14.26 5.33
C PHE A 230 1.06 15.38 4.99
N ASP A 231 2.05 15.54 5.87
CA ASP A 231 3.08 16.58 5.77
C ASP A 231 3.95 16.42 4.53
N THR A 232 4.15 15.18 4.09
CA THR A 232 4.99 14.87 2.92
C THR A 232 4.12 14.33 1.78
N LYS A 233 4.30 14.89 0.59
CA LYS A 233 3.56 14.50 -0.60
C LYS A 233 4.52 14.17 -1.73
N TYR A 234 4.24 13.07 -2.41
CA TYR A 234 5.00 12.60 -3.55
C TYR A 234 4.09 12.47 -4.75
N PHE A 235 4.35 13.27 -5.78
CA PHE A 235 3.62 13.25 -7.03
C PHE A 235 4.30 12.29 -8.00
N PHE A 236 3.58 11.24 -8.38
CA PHE A 236 3.95 10.31 -9.43
C PHE A 236 3.38 10.85 -10.72
N ASP A 237 4.24 11.50 -11.50
CA ASP A 237 3.90 11.99 -12.83
C ASP A 237 4.04 10.89 -13.88
N TYR A 238 3.49 11.14 -15.07
CA TYR A 238 3.75 10.30 -16.22
C TYR A 238 5.25 10.24 -16.52
N PRO A 239 5.78 9.07 -16.91
CA PRO A 239 7.21 8.94 -17.18
C PRO A 239 7.63 9.87 -18.31
N ASP A 240 8.68 10.65 -18.05
CA ASP A 240 9.36 11.43 -19.08
C ASP A 240 10.00 10.51 -20.13
N TYR A 241 10.56 11.11 -21.19
CA TYR A 241 11.20 10.34 -22.25
C TYR A 241 12.28 9.38 -21.72
N LYS A 242 13.13 9.83 -20.80
CA LYS A 242 14.25 9.03 -20.27
C LYS A 242 13.73 7.83 -19.46
N LEU A 243 12.71 8.04 -18.63
CA LEU A 243 12.06 6.97 -17.86
C LEU A 243 11.34 5.98 -18.78
N ARG A 244 10.70 6.44 -19.85
CA ARG A 244 10.09 5.55 -20.84
C ARG A 244 11.15 4.69 -21.54
N VAL A 245 12.26 5.27 -21.98
CA VAL A 245 13.37 4.50 -22.59
C VAL A 245 13.88 3.43 -21.62
N ALA A 246 14.21 3.81 -20.38
CA ALA A 246 14.71 2.86 -19.38
C ALA A 246 13.70 1.73 -19.09
N TYR A 247 12.41 2.06 -19.03
CA TYR A 247 11.35 1.07 -18.85
C TYR A 247 11.24 0.11 -20.05
N CYS A 248 11.31 0.66 -21.27
CA CYS A 248 11.28 -0.11 -22.51
C CYS A 248 12.48 -1.06 -22.63
N GLU A 249 13.70 -0.59 -22.38
CA GLU A 249 14.92 -1.41 -22.39
C GLU A 249 14.80 -2.61 -21.44
N LYS A 250 14.32 -2.36 -20.23
CA LYS A 250 14.12 -3.39 -19.22
C LYS A 250 13.09 -4.43 -19.63
N TRP A 251 11.97 -4.00 -20.21
CA TRP A 251 10.95 -4.93 -20.68
C TRP A 251 11.41 -5.70 -21.91
N LEU A 252 12.15 -5.10 -22.83
CA LEU A 252 12.74 -5.81 -23.97
C LEU A 252 13.68 -6.91 -23.51
N LYS A 253 14.54 -6.64 -22.52
CA LYS A 253 15.39 -7.67 -21.90
C LYS A 253 14.55 -8.82 -21.32
N LYS A 254 13.51 -8.50 -20.55
CA LYS A 254 12.62 -9.51 -19.96
C LYS A 254 11.90 -10.35 -21.03
N VAL A 255 11.45 -9.71 -22.11
CA VAL A 255 10.78 -10.37 -23.24
C VAL A 255 11.73 -11.27 -23.99
N HIS A 256 12.97 -10.84 -24.23
CA HIS A 256 14.02 -11.68 -24.80
C HIS A 256 14.25 -12.93 -23.94
N ASP A 257 14.44 -12.74 -22.62
CA ASP A 257 14.74 -13.84 -21.70
C ASP A 257 13.60 -14.88 -21.58
N VAL A 258 12.34 -14.43 -21.63
CA VAL A 258 11.16 -15.31 -21.50
C VAL A 258 10.70 -15.88 -22.84
N GLY A 259 10.59 -15.01 -23.86
CA GLY A 259 10.01 -15.33 -25.15
C GLY A 259 11.00 -15.87 -26.18
N LYS A 260 12.31 -15.80 -25.89
CA LYS A 260 13.40 -16.06 -26.84
C LYS A 260 13.23 -15.26 -28.13
N LEU A 261 12.79 -14.01 -27.98
CA LEU A 261 12.64 -13.07 -29.08
C LEU A 261 13.91 -12.24 -29.18
N ASP A 262 14.62 -12.39 -30.30
CA ASP A 262 15.79 -11.59 -30.61
C ASP A 262 15.38 -10.29 -31.28
N PHE A 263 15.98 -9.19 -30.83
CA PHE A 263 15.80 -7.87 -31.41
C PHE A 263 17.15 -7.42 -31.97
N GLU A 264 17.18 -7.03 -33.25
CA GLU A 264 18.42 -6.58 -33.91
C GLU A 264 19.08 -5.39 -33.20
N ASP A 265 18.27 -4.41 -32.77
CA ASP A 265 18.71 -3.27 -31.97
C ASP A 265 17.67 -2.96 -30.87
N PRO A 266 17.81 -3.58 -29.68
CA PRO A 266 16.88 -3.36 -28.57
C PRO A 266 16.87 -1.90 -28.09
N LYS A 267 18.00 -1.20 -28.20
CA LYS A 267 18.13 0.16 -27.69
C LYS A 267 17.41 1.15 -28.59
N LEU A 268 17.64 1.07 -29.90
CA LEU A 268 16.90 1.86 -30.88
C LEU A 268 15.40 1.55 -30.84
N LEU A 269 15.02 0.29 -30.61
CA LEU A 269 13.63 -0.07 -30.45
C LEU A 269 13.01 0.58 -29.20
N ALA A 270 13.72 0.57 -28.06
CA ALA A 270 13.27 1.24 -26.84
C ALA A 270 13.08 2.75 -27.05
N GLU A 271 14.03 3.42 -27.70
CA GLU A 271 13.95 4.85 -28.05
C GLU A 271 12.73 5.15 -28.94
N ARG A 272 12.52 4.33 -29.99
CA ARG A 272 11.37 4.48 -30.91
C ARG A 272 10.02 4.24 -30.23
N VAL A 273 9.94 3.30 -29.29
CA VAL A 273 8.72 3.06 -28.51
C VAL A 273 8.49 4.23 -27.55
N ALA A 274 9.52 4.70 -26.86
CA ALA A 274 9.44 5.83 -25.93
C ALA A 274 8.98 7.13 -26.62
N ASP A 275 9.40 7.39 -27.87
CA ASP A 275 8.95 8.52 -28.68
C ASP A 275 7.44 8.48 -28.96
N LYS A 276 6.89 7.28 -29.21
CA LYS A 276 5.48 7.11 -29.62
C LYS A 276 4.50 6.95 -28.46
N THR A 277 5.00 6.90 -27.23
CA THR A 277 4.23 6.56 -26.02
C THR A 277 4.21 7.70 -25.01
N GLU A 278 4.34 8.94 -25.47
CA GLU A 278 4.15 10.11 -24.63
C GLU A 278 2.77 10.10 -23.93
N GLY A 279 2.76 10.39 -22.63
CA GLY A 279 1.55 10.39 -21.80
C GLY A 279 1.00 9.00 -21.47
N TRP A 280 1.78 7.92 -21.66
CA TRP A 280 1.43 6.57 -21.22
C TRP A 280 1.96 6.30 -19.82
N SER A 281 1.20 5.61 -18.98
CA SER A 281 1.69 5.10 -17.69
C SER A 281 2.56 3.85 -17.87
N PHE A 282 3.32 3.47 -16.84
CA PHE A 282 4.11 2.23 -16.88
C PHE A 282 3.24 0.98 -17.07
N ALA A 283 2.03 0.96 -16.50
CA ALA A 283 1.08 -0.11 -16.74
C ALA A 283 0.67 -0.19 -18.22
N PHE A 284 0.39 0.94 -18.87
CA PHE A 284 0.08 0.94 -20.30
C PHE A 284 1.28 0.51 -21.16
N LEU A 285 2.49 0.99 -20.83
CA LEU A 285 3.71 0.57 -21.51
C LEU A 285 3.95 -0.94 -21.37
N LYS A 286 3.68 -1.50 -20.18
CA LYS A 286 3.80 -2.95 -19.93
C LYS A 286 2.95 -3.77 -20.89
N GLU A 287 1.71 -3.34 -21.15
CA GLU A 287 0.78 -4.05 -22.03
C GLU A 287 1.30 -4.19 -23.46
N LEU A 288 2.14 -3.25 -23.95
CA LEU A 288 2.79 -3.38 -25.27
C LEU A 288 3.68 -4.61 -25.38
N TYR A 289 4.26 -5.06 -24.27
CA TYR A 289 5.17 -6.20 -24.20
C TYR A 289 4.46 -7.49 -23.82
N VAL A 290 3.47 -7.40 -22.93
CA VAL A 290 2.73 -8.57 -22.44
C VAL A 290 1.74 -9.09 -23.48
N ALA A 291 0.94 -8.21 -24.10
CA ALA A 291 -0.12 -8.65 -25.00
C ALA A 291 0.38 -9.51 -26.18
N PRO A 292 1.48 -9.16 -26.89
CA PRO A 292 1.99 -9.98 -27.99
C PRO A 292 2.50 -11.37 -27.55
N LEU A 293 3.01 -11.51 -26.33
CA LEU A 293 3.51 -12.79 -25.81
C LEU A 293 2.39 -13.78 -25.52
N ILE A 294 1.22 -13.28 -25.09
CA ILE A 294 0.07 -14.12 -24.72
C ILE A 294 -0.82 -14.40 -25.93
N MET A 295 -0.74 -13.60 -26.99
CA MET A 295 -1.50 -13.85 -28.22
C MET A 295 -1.03 -15.13 -28.93
N PRO A 296 -1.98 -15.92 -29.49
CA PRO A 296 -1.67 -17.07 -30.34
C PRO A 296 -0.70 -16.68 -31.46
N LEU A 297 0.24 -17.55 -31.81
CA LEU A 297 1.27 -17.31 -32.83
C LEU A 297 0.70 -16.77 -34.16
N THR A 298 -0.50 -17.19 -34.53
CA THR A 298 -1.24 -16.74 -35.72
C THR A 298 -1.61 -15.25 -35.70
N MET A 299 -1.72 -14.62 -34.52
CA MET A 299 -2.00 -13.19 -34.35
C MET A 299 -0.74 -12.36 -34.07
N ARG A 300 0.42 -12.98 -33.75
CA ARG A 300 1.65 -12.27 -33.38
C ARG A 300 2.25 -11.42 -34.50
N LEU A 301 2.04 -11.82 -35.76
CA LEU A 301 2.46 -11.06 -36.95
C LEU A 301 1.56 -9.83 -37.21
N ILE A 302 0.35 -9.79 -36.63
CA ILE A 302 -0.59 -8.67 -36.71
C ILE A 302 -0.30 -7.68 -35.55
N SER A 303 0.96 -7.27 -35.45
CA SER A 303 1.42 -5.93 -35.12
C SER A 303 1.33 -5.39 -33.67
N ILE A 304 2.53 -5.16 -33.12
CA ILE A 304 2.82 -4.08 -32.15
C ILE A 304 2.38 -2.71 -32.71
N ALA A 305 2.46 -2.51 -34.03
CA ALA A 305 2.00 -1.29 -34.72
C ALA A 305 0.46 -1.13 -34.83
N GLY A 306 -0.31 -2.21 -34.75
CA GLY A 306 -1.77 -2.22 -34.85
C GLY A 306 -2.45 -2.12 -33.49
N LEU A 307 -1.81 -2.62 -32.43
CA LEU A 307 -2.18 -2.30 -31.05
C LEU A 307 -2.06 -0.79 -30.80
N CYS A 308 -0.96 -0.17 -31.25
CA CYS A 308 -0.80 1.29 -31.22
C CYS A 308 -1.90 2.02 -32.00
N ARG A 309 -2.27 1.56 -33.20
CA ARG A 309 -3.31 2.20 -34.05
C ARG A 309 -4.74 2.02 -33.53
N SER A 310 -5.10 0.79 -33.14
CA SER A 310 -6.45 0.48 -32.66
C SER A 310 -6.77 1.13 -31.32
N TYR A 311 -5.75 1.33 -30.46
CA TYR A 311 -5.90 2.13 -29.24
C TYR A 311 -5.91 3.64 -29.52
N TRP A 312 -5.04 4.16 -30.40
CA TRP A 312 -5.09 5.56 -30.86
C TRP A 312 -6.49 5.94 -31.38
N GLN A 313 -7.12 5.06 -32.15
CA GLN A 313 -8.49 5.25 -32.65
C GLN A 313 -9.57 5.24 -31.55
N ARG A 314 -9.37 4.51 -30.44
CA ARG A 314 -10.30 4.53 -29.29
C ARG A 314 -10.16 5.81 -28.46
N ARG A 315 -8.96 6.39 -28.38
CA ARG A 315 -8.70 7.63 -27.61
C ARG A 315 -9.03 8.90 -28.40
N THR A 316 -8.84 8.94 -29.73
CA THR A 316 -9.24 10.09 -30.55
C THR A 316 -10.76 10.25 -30.69
N LYS A 317 -11.52 9.15 -30.54
CA LYS A 317 -12.99 9.17 -30.55
C LYS A 317 -13.66 9.49 -29.21
N ASN A 318 -12.90 9.62 -28.11
CA ASN A 318 -13.46 9.93 -26.79
C ASN A 318 -12.72 11.11 -26.12
N PRO A 319 -13.24 12.35 -26.24
CA PRO A 319 -12.60 13.57 -25.72
C PRO A 319 -12.37 13.58 -24.19
N ARG A 320 -13.02 12.70 -23.43
CA ARG A 320 -12.88 12.61 -21.97
C ARG A 320 -11.56 11.99 -21.51
N ALA A 321 -10.85 11.26 -22.37
CA ALA A 321 -9.56 10.63 -22.04
C ALA A 321 -8.34 11.57 -22.14
N ARG A 322 -8.56 12.86 -22.44
CA ARG A 322 -7.52 13.90 -22.51
C ARG A 322 -7.47 14.80 -21.27
N ARG A 323 -8.42 14.68 -20.34
CA ARG A 323 -8.56 15.53 -19.15
C ARG A 323 -8.81 14.75 -17.84
N ALA A 324 -8.47 13.46 -17.80
CA ALA A 324 -8.62 12.62 -16.60
C ALA A 324 -7.26 12.17 -16.10
#